data_AF-A0AAV2ZIW6-F1
#
_entry.id   AF-A0AAV2ZIW6-F1
#
_cell.length_a   1.000
_cell.length_b   1.000
_cell.length_c   1.000
_cell.angle_alpha   90.00
_cell.angle_beta   90.00
_cell.angle_gamma   90.00
#
_symmetry.space_group_name_H-M   'P 1'
#
loop_
_entity.id
_entity.type
_entity.pdbx_description
1 polymer ?
#
loop_
_entity_poly.entity_id
_entity_poly.type
_entity_poly.pdbx_seq_one_letter_code
_entity_poly.pdbx_strand_id
1 'polypeptide(L)'
;MNSLCTLQQLQPENEPDSVKTLRLTLRGDQSPERTETIKVKPVGRAFALISSRPGRGSRPLNSELIKSSDGDEEIIKVYLKAKAENKANHEWNVSQLRNEVRHIQEARTSLKNLRKDLDHSKHGQQEDKQFPLDNGRNLRETAHKLYAKLQETEKRHQADRKLYEERLSRCQQEAEQNNRARRQAEETAAERHREVEELRRFMVGMEKEHQDLIKKMQENEKELDSLRGQKQENGPLQEKCQELEKTVANLKEKIHHLDDMLKSQQRKVRQMIEQVQNSRTAMQEKDSLIQELREKVSWLQAENLELQDKLEHFLSTQPGHTTQLPRAYAKPNQPNFKRVYIPAGSGRPQPLIKLVET
;
A
#
# COMPACT_ATOMS: atom_id res chain seq x y z
N MET A 1 12.76 17.77 36.86
CA MET A 1 12.18 18.21 35.57
C MET A 1 12.19 19.73 35.57
N ASN A 2 13.06 20.35 34.77
CA ASN A 2 13.14 21.81 34.71
C ASN A 2 11.99 22.32 33.82
N SER A 3 11.04 23.05 34.39
CA SER A 3 9.95 23.65 33.61
C SER A 3 10.51 24.67 32.62
N LEU A 4 10.20 24.51 31.34
CA LEU A 4 10.70 25.34 30.23
C LEU A 4 9.94 26.69 30.07
N CYS A 5 8.90 26.92 30.87
CA CYS A 5 8.04 28.10 30.79
C CYS A 5 7.57 28.59 32.17
N THR A 6 7.26 29.89 32.25
CA THR A 6 6.70 30.58 33.42
C THR A 6 5.29 31.06 33.12
N LEU A 7 4.36 30.86 34.05
CA LEU A 7 2.94 31.13 33.88
C LEU A 7 2.51 32.22 34.87
N GLN A 8 2.04 33.37 34.37
CA GLN A 8 1.69 34.55 35.16
C GLN A 8 0.23 34.93 34.95
N GLN A 9 -0.54 35.06 36.03
CA GLN A 9 -1.94 35.51 35.95
C GLN A 9 -1.98 37.04 35.78
N LEU A 10 -2.66 37.50 34.74
CA LEU A 10 -2.89 38.91 34.48
C LEU A 10 -4.36 39.23 34.77
N GLN A 11 -4.59 40.31 35.52
CA GLN A 11 -5.92 40.76 35.87
C GLN A 11 -6.12 42.14 35.21
N PRO A 12 -6.85 42.23 34.08
CA PRO A 12 -7.18 43.51 33.48
C PRO A 12 -8.36 44.14 34.21
N GLU A 13 -8.33 45.47 34.39
CA GLU A 13 -9.27 46.23 35.25
C GLU A 13 -10.73 46.30 34.77
N ASN A 14 -11.13 45.67 33.66
CA ASN A 14 -12.48 45.85 33.10
C ASN A 14 -13.17 44.58 32.55
N GLU A 15 -12.86 43.37 33.05
CA GLU A 15 -13.52 42.12 32.63
C GLU A 15 -14.21 41.40 33.80
N PRO A 16 -15.35 40.71 33.57
CA PRO A 16 -16.09 40.02 34.63
C PRO A 16 -15.28 38.87 35.24
N ASP A 17 -15.34 38.73 36.58
CA ASP A 17 -14.61 37.76 37.45
C ASP A 17 -14.65 36.29 37.01
N SER A 18 -15.49 35.93 36.04
CA SER A 18 -15.62 34.58 35.51
C SER A 18 -14.46 34.15 34.58
N VAL A 19 -13.60 35.08 34.17
CA VAL A 19 -12.54 34.82 33.18
C VAL A 19 -11.17 35.14 33.77
N LYS A 20 -10.29 34.12 33.85
CA LYS A 20 -8.90 34.28 34.29
C LYS A 20 -7.96 34.26 33.10
N THR A 21 -7.24 35.35 32.88
CA THR A 21 -6.26 35.48 31.80
C THR A 21 -4.88 35.12 32.30
N LEU A 22 -4.24 34.14 31.67
CA LEU A 22 -2.90 33.67 32.04
C LEU A 22 -1.92 33.91 30.88
N ARG A 23 -0.78 34.50 31.18
CA ARG A 23 0.34 34.71 30.26
C ARG A 23 1.40 33.63 30.45
N LEU A 24 1.78 32.98 29.35
CA LEU A 24 2.88 32.03 29.33
C LEU A 24 4.11 32.65 28.67
N THR A 25 5.27 32.54 29.32
CA THR A 25 6.54 33.06 28.79
C THR A 25 7.58 31.95 28.75
N LEU A 26 8.26 31.77 27.61
CA LEU A 26 9.37 30.83 27.43
C LEU A 26 10.69 31.48 27.83
N ARG A 27 11.58 30.72 28.49
CA ARG A 27 12.78 31.24 29.18
C ARG A 27 13.92 31.72 28.26
N GLY A 28 13.75 31.65 26.93
CA GLY A 28 14.80 31.94 25.95
C GLY A 28 14.86 33.37 25.43
N ASP A 29 13.97 34.27 25.84
CA ASP A 29 13.75 35.56 25.17
C ASP A 29 14.18 36.77 26.03
N GLN A 30 15.36 36.70 26.66
CA GLN A 30 15.96 37.84 27.36
C GLN A 30 17.37 38.11 26.84
N SER A 31 17.50 39.01 25.86
CA SER A 31 18.67 39.91 25.72
C SER A 31 18.31 41.11 24.84
N PRO A 32 18.74 42.35 25.19
CA PRO A 32 18.50 43.55 24.40
C PRO A 32 19.63 43.83 23.38
N GLU A 33 19.36 44.77 22.47
CA GLU A 33 20.25 45.36 21.44
C GLU A 33 20.65 44.48 20.24
N ARG A 34 20.03 44.77 19.09
CA ARG A 34 20.74 45.31 17.91
C ARG A 34 19.76 45.80 16.84
N THR A 35 20.05 47.00 16.38
CA THR A 35 19.51 47.69 15.21
C THR A 35 19.70 46.82 13.96
N GLU A 36 18.63 46.56 13.19
CA GLU A 36 18.60 46.55 11.72
C GLU A 36 17.24 46.04 11.23
N THR A 37 16.69 46.76 10.24
CA THR A 37 15.34 46.57 9.70
C THR A 37 15.26 45.31 8.86
N ILE A 38 14.79 44.21 9.46
CA ILE A 38 14.20 43.07 8.76
C ILE A 38 12.80 42.90 9.35
N LYS A 39 11.75 42.99 8.51
CA LYS A 39 10.36 42.78 8.91
C LYS A 39 10.16 41.33 9.34
N VAL A 40 10.50 41.02 10.59
CA VAL A 40 10.10 39.80 11.29
C VAL A 40 8.69 40.06 11.83
N LYS A 41 7.73 39.22 11.43
CA LYS A 41 6.37 39.27 12.00
C LYS A 41 6.47 39.13 13.53
N PRO A 42 5.82 40.00 14.31
CA PRO A 42 5.85 39.88 15.76
C PRO A 42 5.23 38.52 16.15
N VAL A 43 5.92 37.78 17.01
CA VAL A 43 5.40 36.54 17.60
C VAL A 43 4.08 36.88 18.29
N GLY A 44 2.99 36.33 17.75
CA GLY A 44 1.63 36.63 18.18
C GLY A 44 1.44 36.43 19.67
N ARG A 45 0.75 37.38 20.32
CA ARG A 45 0.37 37.27 21.72
C ARG A 45 -0.70 36.19 21.87
N ALA A 46 -0.35 35.05 22.46
CA ALA A 46 -1.30 33.99 22.74
C ALA A 46 -1.98 34.20 24.10
N PHE A 47 -3.32 34.30 24.10
CA PHE A 47 -4.14 34.32 25.31
C PHE A 47 -4.99 33.05 25.38
N ALA A 48 -4.99 32.38 26.53
CA ALA A 48 -5.86 31.23 26.78
C ALA A 48 -7.05 31.66 27.65
N LEU A 49 -8.26 31.55 27.11
CA LEU A 49 -9.52 31.80 27.82
C LEU A 49 -10.09 30.48 28.32
N ILE A 50 -10.19 30.29 29.64
CA ILE A 50 -10.76 29.11 30.26
C ILE A 50 -12.23 29.41 30.63
N SER A 51 -13.18 28.83 29.89
CA SER A 51 -14.61 28.97 30.17
C SER A 51 -15.16 27.73 30.89
N SER A 52 -15.89 27.95 31.99
CA SER A 52 -16.32 26.88 32.90
C SER A 52 -17.67 26.22 32.54
N ARG A 53 -18.26 26.47 31.35
CA ARG A 53 -19.56 25.85 30.99
C ARG A 53 -19.92 25.89 29.50
N PRO A 54 -20.34 24.76 28.90
CA PRO A 54 -21.27 24.78 27.79
C PRO A 54 -22.70 24.47 28.29
N GLY A 55 -23.67 25.31 27.92
CA GLY A 55 -25.09 25.05 28.14
C GLY A 55 -25.60 23.87 27.30
N ARG A 56 -26.64 23.19 27.81
CA ARG A 56 -27.23 21.99 27.19
C ARG A 56 -27.83 22.35 25.82
N GLY A 57 -27.27 21.80 24.73
CA GLY A 57 -27.76 21.99 23.36
C GLY A 57 -26.76 22.58 22.35
N SER A 58 -25.50 22.82 22.72
CA SER A 58 -24.48 23.33 21.79
C SER A 58 -23.99 22.24 20.79
N ARG A 59 -23.87 22.64 19.52
CA ARG A 59 -23.34 21.85 18.38
C ARG A 59 -21.90 21.37 18.68
N PRO A 60 -21.43 20.22 18.15
CA PRO A 60 -20.08 19.72 18.44
C PRO A 60 -19.02 20.75 18.01
N LEU A 61 -18.28 21.28 18.98
CA LEU A 61 -17.29 22.33 18.77
C LEU A 61 -15.98 21.71 18.27
N ASN A 62 -15.90 21.48 16.96
CA ASN A 62 -14.62 21.36 16.29
C ASN A 62 -13.95 22.75 16.30
N SER A 63 -12.63 22.80 16.49
CA SER A 63 -11.86 24.05 16.57
C SER A 63 -12.15 24.95 15.38
N GLU A 64 -12.97 25.98 15.56
CA GLU A 64 -13.29 26.94 14.51
C GLU A 64 -12.33 28.12 14.63
N LEU A 65 -11.57 28.36 13.57
CA LEU A 65 -10.59 29.44 13.48
C LEU A 65 -11.33 30.74 13.20
N ILE A 66 -11.53 31.57 14.21
CA ILE A 66 -12.14 32.89 14.07
C ILE A 66 -11.03 33.90 13.80
N LYS A 67 -11.00 34.47 12.58
CA LYS A 67 -10.07 35.55 12.22
C LYS A 67 -10.61 36.88 12.73
N SER A 68 -9.79 37.62 13.49
CA SER A 68 -10.06 38.99 13.91
C SER A 68 -10.20 39.92 12.69
N SER A 69 -11.08 40.92 12.76
CA SER A 69 -11.26 41.92 11.70
C SER A 69 -10.08 42.89 11.56
N ASP A 70 -9.10 42.84 12.47
CA ASP A 70 -7.95 43.76 12.51
C ASP A 70 -6.59 43.06 12.29
N GLY A 71 -6.60 41.90 11.61
CA GLY A 71 -5.45 41.39 10.87
C GLY A 71 -4.32 40.67 11.62
N ASP A 72 -4.08 40.94 12.91
CA ASP A 72 -2.82 40.47 13.56
C ASP A 72 -2.97 39.54 14.79
N GLU A 73 -4.15 38.97 15.06
CA GLU A 73 -4.34 38.05 16.19
C GLU A 73 -5.11 36.76 15.84
N GLU A 74 -4.48 35.60 16.09
CA GLU A 74 -5.09 34.27 15.99
C GLU A 74 -5.61 33.81 17.36
N ILE A 75 -6.93 33.85 17.57
CA ILE A 75 -7.54 33.42 18.84
C ILE A 75 -7.90 31.94 18.75
N ILE A 76 -7.13 31.09 19.42
CA ILE A 76 -7.44 29.66 19.55
C ILE A 76 -8.29 29.45 20.82
N LYS A 77 -9.60 29.24 20.64
CA LYS A 77 -10.49 28.80 21.73
C LYS A 77 -10.30 27.31 22.00
N VAL A 78 -9.56 26.99 23.07
CA VAL A 78 -9.37 25.61 23.53
C VAL A 78 -10.36 25.28 24.64
N TYR A 79 -11.22 24.29 24.39
CA TYR A 79 -12.14 23.77 25.40
C TYR A 79 -11.53 22.52 26.05
N LEU A 80 -11.21 22.59 27.35
CA LEU A 80 -10.75 21.43 28.10
C LEU A 80 -11.94 20.49 28.39
N LYS A 81 -12.00 19.38 27.67
CA LYS A 81 -12.99 18.32 27.90
C LYS A 81 -12.58 17.51 29.12
N ALA A 82 -13.19 17.77 30.27
CA ALA A 82 -13.08 16.88 31.41
C ALA A 82 -13.63 15.49 31.00
N LYS A 83 -12.79 14.45 31.06
CA LYS A 83 -13.23 13.06 30.86
C LYS A 83 -14.37 12.79 31.86
N ALA A 84 -15.50 12.28 31.36
CA ALA A 84 -16.69 11.99 32.18
C ALA A 84 -16.37 11.09 33.39
N GLU A 85 -15.37 10.23 33.26
CA GLU A 85 -14.82 9.38 34.32
C GLU A 85 -14.20 10.18 35.48
N ASN A 86 -13.45 11.25 35.19
CA ASN A 86 -12.90 12.14 36.23
C ASN A 86 -14.00 12.93 36.94
N LYS A 87 -15.09 13.25 36.25
CA LYS A 87 -16.26 13.89 36.85
C LYS A 87 -16.99 12.93 37.80
N ALA A 88 -17.23 11.69 37.39
CA ALA A 88 -17.85 10.67 38.22
C ALA A 88 -17.01 10.35 39.46
N ASN A 89 -15.69 10.23 39.31
CA ASN A 89 -14.77 10.02 40.43
C ASN A 89 -14.78 11.20 41.41
N HIS A 90 -14.82 12.43 40.90
CA HIS A 90 -14.92 13.62 41.75
C HIS A 90 -16.25 13.67 42.51
N GLU A 91 -17.38 13.40 41.85
CA GLU A 91 -18.70 13.36 42.48
C GLU A 91 -18.81 12.25 43.54
N TRP A 92 -18.21 11.08 43.29
CA TRP A 92 -18.13 10.00 44.25
C TRP A 92 -17.27 10.37 45.48
N ASN A 93 -16.08 10.93 45.27
CA ASN A 93 -15.21 11.40 46.35
C ASN A 93 -15.90 12.47 47.22
N VAL A 94 -16.59 13.42 46.60
CA VAL A 94 -17.36 14.46 47.31
C VAL A 94 -18.51 13.84 48.11
N SER A 95 -19.19 12.82 47.57
CA SER A 95 -20.26 12.12 48.27
C SER A 95 -19.73 11.30 49.46
N GLN A 96 -18.58 10.66 49.31
CA GLN A 96 -17.92 9.92 50.39
C GLN A 96 -17.51 10.87 51.52
N LEU A 97 -16.85 11.99 51.21
CA LEU A 97 -16.48 13.00 52.21
C LEU A 97 -17.71 13.55 52.95
N ARG A 98 -18.84 13.76 52.26
CA ARG A 98 -20.10 14.16 52.91
C ARG A 98 -20.63 13.12 53.90
N ASN A 99 -20.50 11.84 53.58
CA ASN A 99 -20.91 10.76 54.48
C ASN A 99 -19.96 10.64 55.68
N GLU A 100 -18.65 10.79 55.48
CA GLU A 100 -17.66 10.79 56.56
C GLU A 100 -17.89 11.97 57.53
N VAL A 101 -18.16 13.17 57.00
CA VAL A 101 -18.51 14.33 57.84
C VAL A 101 -19.79 14.07 58.65
N ARG A 102 -20.78 13.40 58.06
CA ARG A 102 -22.01 13.01 58.77
C ARG A 102 -21.69 12.05 59.92
N HIS A 103 -20.91 11.00 59.68
CA HIS A 103 -20.50 10.06 60.72
C HIS A 103 -19.72 10.74 61.85
N ILE A 104 -18.83 11.69 61.53
CA ILE A 104 -18.09 12.46 62.53
C ILE A 104 -19.06 13.33 63.35
N GLN A 105 -20.05 13.94 62.72
CA GLN A 105 -21.07 14.73 63.41
C GLN A 105 -21.93 13.86 64.33
N GLU A 106 -22.35 12.67 63.88
CA GLU A 106 -23.08 11.69 64.68
C GLU A 106 -22.26 11.19 65.87
N ALA A 107 -20.98 10.84 65.66
CA ALA A 107 -20.08 10.47 66.75
C ALA A 107 -19.93 11.60 67.77
N ARG A 108 -19.83 12.84 67.32
CA ARG A 108 -19.74 14.02 68.18
C ARG A 108 -21.01 14.23 69.02
N THR A 109 -22.20 14.03 68.44
CA THR A 109 -23.45 14.15 69.20
C THR A 109 -23.59 13.01 70.20
N SER A 110 -23.25 11.79 69.83
CA SER A 110 -23.23 10.63 70.75
C SER A 110 -22.28 10.85 71.92
N LEU A 111 -21.05 11.33 71.69
CA LEU A 111 -20.09 11.64 72.75
C LEU A 111 -20.58 12.80 73.65
N LYS A 112 -21.25 13.80 73.08
CA LYS A 112 -21.84 14.91 73.84
C LYS A 112 -22.95 14.42 74.77
N ASN A 113 -23.76 13.47 74.33
CA ASN A 113 -24.81 12.88 75.15
C ASN A 113 -24.22 11.99 76.25
N LEU A 114 -23.23 11.15 75.92
CA LEU A 114 -22.53 10.33 76.91
C LEU A 114 -21.90 11.17 78.03
N ARG A 115 -21.33 12.33 77.68
CA ARG A 115 -20.77 13.28 78.66
C ARG A 115 -21.85 13.83 79.60
N LYS A 116 -23.02 14.19 79.06
CA LYS A 116 -24.16 14.64 79.89
C LYS A 116 -24.65 13.54 80.82
N ASP A 117 -24.74 12.31 80.33
CA ASP A 117 -25.15 11.15 81.15
C ASP A 117 -24.15 10.88 82.28
N LEU A 118 -22.84 11.03 82.03
CA LEU A 118 -21.81 10.94 83.05
C LEU A 118 -21.89 12.09 84.07
N ASP A 119 -22.14 13.32 83.63
CA ASP A 119 -22.28 14.48 84.53
C ASP A 119 -23.53 14.34 85.42
N HIS A 120 -24.63 13.79 84.89
CA HIS A 120 -25.84 13.45 85.66
C HIS A 120 -25.60 12.28 86.62
N SER A 121 -24.85 11.26 86.20
CA SER A 121 -24.49 10.12 87.04
C SER A 121 -23.57 10.51 88.22
N LYS A 122 -22.65 11.47 88.01
CA LYS A 122 -21.78 12.01 89.09
C LYS A 122 -22.55 12.82 90.13
N HIS A 123 -23.63 13.52 89.75
CA HIS A 123 -24.49 14.25 90.69
C HIS A 123 -25.44 13.33 91.48
N GLY A 124 -25.72 12.12 90.98
CA GLY A 124 -26.57 11.14 91.66
C GLY A 124 -25.87 10.24 92.69
N GLN A 125 -24.54 10.36 92.87
CA GLN A 125 -23.76 9.55 93.82
C GLN A 125 -23.51 10.23 95.18
N GLN A 126 -23.96 11.49 95.36
CA GLN A 126 -23.82 12.24 96.61
C GLN A 126 -25.11 12.21 97.46
N GLU A 127 -25.75 11.04 97.56
CA GLU A 127 -26.71 10.76 98.63
C GLU A 127 -26.09 9.70 99.55
N ASP A 128 -25.33 10.18 100.54
CA ASP A 128 -24.93 9.40 101.71
C ASP A 128 -26.20 8.89 102.41
N LYS A 129 -26.58 7.65 102.11
CA LYS A 129 -27.57 6.92 102.90
C LYS A 129 -26.90 6.47 104.19
N GLN A 130 -26.86 7.38 105.15
CA GLN A 130 -26.56 7.08 106.54
C GLN A 130 -27.66 6.13 107.07
N PHE A 131 -27.31 4.87 107.28
CA PHE A 131 -28.22 3.88 107.88
C PHE A 131 -28.09 3.92 109.41
N PRO A 132 -29.19 4.08 110.17
CA PRO A 132 -29.15 3.96 111.62
C PRO A 132 -28.82 2.52 112.03
N LEU A 133 -27.66 2.34 112.67
CA LEU A 133 -27.27 1.13 113.37
C LEU A 133 -28.06 1.05 114.69
N ASP A 134 -29.32 0.63 114.66
CA ASP A 134 -29.97 0.14 115.88
C ASP A 134 -31.13 -0.84 115.63
N ASN A 135 -31.17 -1.90 116.45
CA ASN A 135 -32.08 -3.05 116.48
C ASN A 135 -31.86 -4.18 115.44
N GLY A 136 -31.43 -5.35 115.90
CA GLY A 136 -31.07 -6.53 115.08
C GLY A 136 -32.15 -7.10 114.15
N ARG A 137 -33.42 -6.70 114.30
CA ARG A 137 -34.51 -7.00 113.34
C ARG A 137 -34.37 -6.17 112.05
N ASN A 138 -34.00 -4.90 112.17
CA ASN A 138 -33.76 -3.99 111.04
C ASN A 138 -32.52 -4.41 110.24
N LEU A 139 -31.48 -4.93 110.91
CA LEU A 139 -30.28 -5.45 110.26
C LEU A 139 -30.57 -6.71 109.44
N ARG A 140 -31.44 -7.60 109.95
CA ARG A 140 -31.87 -8.80 109.22
C ARG A 140 -32.69 -8.46 107.97
N GLU A 141 -33.63 -7.54 108.11
CA GLU A 141 -34.45 -7.08 106.98
C GLU A 141 -33.63 -6.33 105.92
N THR A 142 -32.67 -5.50 106.34
CA THR A 142 -31.75 -4.82 105.41
C THR A 142 -30.81 -5.81 104.71
N ALA A 143 -30.26 -6.81 105.42
CA ALA A 143 -29.47 -7.88 104.82
C ALA A 143 -30.27 -8.69 103.78
N HIS A 144 -31.53 -9.04 104.08
CA HIS A 144 -32.40 -9.72 103.10
C HIS A 144 -32.68 -8.85 101.85
N LYS A 145 -32.95 -7.55 102.02
CA LYS A 145 -33.16 -6.62 100.88
C LYS A 145 -31.91 -6.48 100.02
N LEU A 146 -30.73 -6.40 100.63
CA LEU A 146 -29.45 -6.35 99.92
C LEU A 146 -29.16 -7.64 99.16
N TYR A 147 -29.40 -8.79 99.78
CA TYR A 147 -29.23 -10.09 99.14
C TYR A 147 -30.17 -10.27 97.93
N ALA A 148 -31.44 -9.91 98.07
CA ALA A 148 -32.40 -9.94 96.96
C ALA A 148 -31.97 -9.00 95.82
N LYS A 149 -31.47 -7.81 96.15
CA LYS A 149 -30.95 -6.85 95.16
C LYS A 149 -29.70 -7.40 94.45
N LEU A 150 -28.77 -8.01 95.17
CA LEU A 150 -27.58 -8.64 94.59
C LEU A 150 -27.98 -9.78 93.64
N GLN A 151 -28.89 -10.66 94.07
CA GLN A 151 -29.37 -11.77 93.27
C GLN A 151 -30.09 -11.29 91.99
N GLU A 152 -30.87 -10.23 92.09
CA GLU A 152 -31.52 -9.60 90.93
C GLU A 152 -30.50 -8.98 89.97
N THR A 153 -29.50 -8.26 90.47
CA THR A 153 -28.43 -7.72 89.63
C THR A 153 -27.61 -8.83 88.95
N GLU A 154 -27.34 -9.92 89.65
CA GLU A 154 -26.63 -11.06 89.10
C GLU A 154 -27.43 -11.75 87.98
N LYS A 155 -28.74 -11.95 88.17
CA LYS A 155 -29.63 -12.48 87.12
C LYS A 155 -29.66 -11.56 85.89
N ARG A 156 -29.71 -10.25 86.08
CA ARG A 156 -29.66 -9.27 84.97
C ARG A 156 -28.34 -9.36 84.21
N HIS A 157 -27.20 -9.38 84.92
CA HIS A 157 -25.90 -9.53 84.27
C HIS A 157 -25.75 -10.85 83.53
N GLN A 158 -26.32 -11.95 84.05
CA GLN A 158 -26.34 -13.23 83.32
C GLN A 158 -27.19 -13.15 82.05
N ALA A 159 -28.35 -12.48 82.10
CA ALA A 159 -29.20 -12.26 80.93
C ALA A 159 -28.51 -11.37 79.88
N ASP A 160 -27.88 -10.26 80.31
CA ASP A 160 -27.12 -9.36 79.44
C ASP A 160 -25.96 -10.09 78.77
N ARG A 161 -25.20 -10.90 79.53
CA ARG A 161 -24.10 -11.70 78.99
C ARG A 161 -24.56 -12.63 77.86
N LYS A 162 -25.67 -13.36 78.08
CA LYS A 162 -26.26 -14.23 77.05
C LYS A 162 -26.70 -13.44 75.82
N LEU A 163 -27.34 -12.29 76.01
CA LEU A 163 -27.75 -11.42 74.89
C LEU A 163 -26.53 -10.92 74.10
N TYR A 164 -25.44 -10.55 74.78
CA TYR A 164 -24.20 -10.15 74.12
C TYR A 164 -23.54 -11.32 73.37
N GLU A 165 -23.50 -12.51 73.96
CA GLU A 165 -23.00 -13.73 73.31
C GLU A 165 -23.80 -14.07 72.04
N GLU A 166 -25.12 -14.01 72.09
CA GLU A 166 -26.00 -14.20 70.93
C GLU A 166 -25.76 -13.14 69.84
N ARG A 167 -25.61 -11.86 70.22
CA ARG A 167 -25.31 -10.77 69.30
C ARG A 167 -23.93 -10.92 68.65
N LEU A 168 -22.93 -11.31 69.43
CA LEU A 168 -21.57 -11.58 68.93
C LEU A 168 -21.59 -12.76 67.97
N SER A 169 -22.26 -13.86 68.31
CA SER A 169 -22.39 -15.03 67.44
C SER A 169 -23.10 -14.68 66.13
N ARG A 170 -24.13 -13.82 66.17
CA ARG A 170 -24.82 -13.36 64.96
C ARG A 170 -23.91 -12.51 64.08
N CYS A 171 -23.24 -11.52 64.66
CA CYS A 171 -22.30 -10.66 63.96
C CYS A 171 -21.16 -11.49 63.32
N GLN A 172 -20.66 -12.51 64.03
CA GLN A 172 -19.65 -13.41 63.51
C GLN A 172 -20.16 -14.21 62.31
N GLN A 173 -21.35 -14.81 62.39
CA GLN A 173 -21.94 -15.56 61.28
C GLN A 173 -22.14 -14.67 60.03
N GLU A 174 -22.65 -13.45 60.22
CA GLU A 174 -22.81 -12.47 59.14
C GLU A 174 -21.45 -12.10 58.50
N ALA A 175 -20.42 -11.88 59.32
CA ALA A 175 -19.07 -11.60 58.84
C ALA A 175 -18.47 -12.80 58.09
N GLU A 176 -18.69 -14.03 58.54
CA GLU A 176 -18.25 -15.24 57.86
C GLU A 176 -18.95 -15.42 56.51
N GLN A 177 -20.27 -15.21 56.45
CA GLN A 177 -21.05 -15.27 55.21
C GLN A 177 -20.59 -14.20 54.22
N ASN A 178 -20.41 -12.96 54.67
CA ASN A 178 -19.88 -11.87 53.86
C ASN A 178 -18.46 -12.21 53.35
N ASN A 179 -17.59 -12.73 54.21
CA ASN A 179 -16.25 -13.16 53.80
C ASN A 179 -16.27 -14.30 52.76
N ARG A 180 -17.19 -15.25 52.87
CA ARG A 180 -17.36 -16.30 51.85
C ARG A 180 -17.80 -15.71 50.51
N ALA A 181 -18.80 -14.83 50.51
CA ALA A 181 -19.25 -14.16 49.30
C ALA A 181 -18.14 -13.29 48.68
N ARG A 182 -17.38 -12.56 49.51
CA ARG A 182 -16.22 -11.78 49.07
C ARG A 182 -15.15 -12.65 48.43
N ARG A 183 -14.78 -13.78 49.04
CA ARG A 183 -13.78 -14.71 48.47
C ARG A 183 -14.22 -15.25 47.11
N GLN A 184 -15.49 -15.64 46.97
CA GLN A 184 -16.01 -16.08 45.67
C GLN A 184 -15.95 -14.97 44.62
N ALA A 185 -16.32 -13.74 44.99
CA ALA A 185 -16.21 -12.59 44.09
C ALA A 185 -14.75 -12.29 43.70
N GLU A 186 -13.81 -12.42 44.64
CA GLU A 186 -12.37 -12.27 44.41
C GLU A 186 -11.83 -13.35 43.47
N GLU A 187 -12.21 -14.61 43.64
CA GLU A 187 -11.84 -15.73 42.76
C GLU A 187 -12.34 -15.50 41.33
N THR A 188 -13.63 -15.16 41.17
CA THR A 188 -14.21 -14.84 39.86
C THR A 188 -13.52 -13.62 39.23
N ALA A 189 -13.24 -12.57 40.01
CA ALA A 189 -12.53 -11.39 39.51
C ALA A 189 -11.09 -11.73 39.08
N ALA A 190 -10.40 -12.61 39.80
CA ALA A 190 -9.06 -13.08 39.45
C ALA A 190 -9.08 -13.92 38.15
N GLU A 191 -10.09 -14.77 37.95
CA GLU A 191 -10.27 -15.51 36.69
C GLU A 191 -10.48 -14.56 35.51
N ARG A 192 -11.40 -13.58 35.64
CA ARG A 192 -11.59 -12.56 34.60
C ARG A 192 -10.34 -11.72 34.36
N HIS A 193 -9.55 -11.46 35.40
CA HIS A 193 -8.28 -10.76 35.24
C HIS A 193 -7.30 -11.56 34.39
N ARG A 194 -7.18 -12.88 34.63
CA ARG A 194 -6.34 -13.78 33.81
C ARG A 194 -6.78 -13.81 32.35
N GLU A 195 -8.08 -13.91 32.08
CA GLU A 195 -8.63 -13.85 30.72
C GLU A 195 -8.25 -12.53 30.02
N VAL A 196 -8.40 -11.40 30.73
CA VAL A 196 -8.01 -10.08 30.20
C VAL A 196 -6.52 -9.99 29.93
N GLU A 197 -5.66 -10.56 30.79
CA GLU A 197 -4.21 -10.61 30.56
C GLU A 197 -3.83 -11.47 29.35
N GLU A 198 -4.51 -12.60 29.12
CA GLU A 198 -4.33 -13.42 27.92
C GLU A 198 -4.73 -12.66 26.66
N LEU A 199 -5.91 -12.04 26.66
CA LEU A 199 -6.36 -11.19 25.53
C LEU A 199 -5.40 -10.03 25.27
N ARG A 200 -4.88 -9.37 26.33
CA ARG A 200 -3.86 -8.32 26.18
C ARG A 200 -2.57 -8.87 25.56
N ARG A 201 -2.11 -10.05 25.97
CA ARG A 201 -0.93 -10.69 25.36
C ARG A 201 -1.15 -10.98 23.87
N PHE A 202 -2.33 -11.49 23.49
CA PHE A 202 -2.68 -11.70 22.08
C PHE A 202 -2.73 -10.39 21.29
N MET A 203 -3.36 -9.35 21.82
CA MET A 203 -3.41 -8.05 21.15
C MET A 203 -2.03 -7.45 20.91
N VAL A 204 -1.12 -7.54 21.90
CA VAL A 204 0.27 -7.07 21.75
C VAL A 204 1.01 -7.88 20.68
N GLY A 205 0.80 -9.20 20.62
CA GLY A 205 1.34 -10.06 19.57
C GLY A 205 0.86 -9.63 18.18
N MET A 206 -0.45 -9.45 18.02
CA MET A 206 -1.06 -9.02 16.75
C MET A 206 -0.64 -7.60 16.35
N GLU A 207 -0.50 -6.68 17.30
CA GLU A 207 -0.02 -5.33 17.03
C GLU A 207 1.43 -5.34 16.53
N LYS A 208 2.28 -6.17 17.13
CA LYS A 208 3.66 -6.36 16.65
C LYS A 208 3.70 -6.96 15.25
N GLU A 209 2.93 -8.02 14.98
CA GLU A 209 2.84 -8.64 13.66
C GLU A 209 2.31 -7.65 12.61
N HIS A 210 1.31 -6.84 12.97
CA HIS A 210 0.79 -5.78 12.10
C HIS A 210 1.85 -4.73 11.79
N GLN A 211 2.60 -4.26 12.80
CA GLN A 211 3.71 -3.32 12.60
C GLN A 211 4.82 -3.92 11.72
N ASP A 212 5.17 -5.19 11.92
CA ASP A 212 6.18 -5.87 11.13
C ASP A 212 5.72 -6.09 9.68
N LEU A 213 4.42 -6.35 9.46
CA LEU A 213 3.83 -6.44 8.13
C LEU A 213 3.84 -5.09 7.42
N ILE A 214 3.51 -3.99 8.12
CA ILE A 214 3.59 -2.63 7.55
C ILE A 214 5.02 -2.31 7.14
N LYS A 215 6.02 -2.61 7.98
CA LYS A 215 7.44 -2.40 7.64
C LYS A 215 7.84 -3.16 6.39
N LYS A 216 7.49 -4.45 6.29
CA LYS A 216 7.75 -5.27 5.10
C LYS A 216 7.07 -4.71 3.85
N MET A 217 5.83 -4.23 3.98
CA MET A 217 5.12 -3.60 2.87
C MET A 217 5.85 -2.34 2.38
N GLN A 218 6.34 -1.50 3.29
CA GLN A 218 7.12 -0.30 2.96
C GLN A 218 8.49 -0.65 2.35
N GLU A 219 9.14 -1.71 2.81
CA GLU A 219 10.39 -2.21 2.22
C GLU A 219 10.17 -2.69 0.78
N ASN A 220 9.11 -3.48 0.55
CA ASN A 220 8.73 -3.95 -0.77
C ASN A 220 8.35 -2.79 -1.71
N GLU A 221 7.64 -1.77 -1.22
CA GLU A 221 7.30 -0.58 -2.00
C GLU A 221 8.57 0.16 -2.46
N LYS A 222 9.55 0.35 -1.57
CA LYS A 222 10.85 0.93 -1.91
C LYS A 222 11.64 0.09 -2.92
N GLU A 223 11.59 -1.23 -2.79
CA GLU A 223 12.22 -2.14 -3.76
C GLU A 223 11.55 -2.03 -5.13
N LEU A 224 10.22 -2.02 -5.19
CA LEU A 224 9.46 -1.83 -6.42
C LEU A 224 9.76 -0.49 -7.08
N ASP A 225 9.88 0.59 -6.30
CA ASP A 225 10.23 1.90 -6.83
C ASP A 225 11.68 1.95 -7.33
N SER A 226 12.60 1.25 -6.67
CA SER A 226 13.98 1.10 -7.15
C SER A 226 14.03 0.35 -8.49
N LEU A 227 13.25 -0.73 -8.64
CA LEU A 227 13.13 -1.46 -9.90
C LEU A 227 12.47 -0.62 -11.00
N ARG A 228 11.47 0.20 -10.67
CA ARG A 228 10.89 1.17 -11.63
C ARG A 228 11.93 2.19 -12.09
N GLY A 229 12.72 2.72 -11.16
CA GLY A 229 13.84 3.62 -11.46
C GLY A 229 14.85 2.97 -12.40
N GLN A 230 15.31 1.75 -12.10
CA GLN A 230 16.21 1.00 -12.97
C GLN A 230 15.61 0.71 -14.34
N LYS A 231 14.31 0.37 -14.43
CA LYS A 231 13.63 0.18 -15.72
C LYS A 231 13.60 1.47 -16.54
N GLN A 232 13.43 2.62 -15.90
CA GLN A 232 13.49 3.92 -16.54
C GLN A 232 14.91 4.26 -17.02
N GLU A 233 15.93 4.00 -16.20
CA GLU A 233 17.34 4.15 -16.57
C GLU A 233 17.75 3.19 -17.70
N ASN A 234 17.14 2.00 -17.77
CA ASN A 234 17.31 1.06 -18.87
C ASN A 234 16.51 1.43 -20.13
N GLY A 235 15.68 2.48 -20.09
CA GLY A 235 14.89 2.95 -21.22
C GLY A 235 15.73 3.20 -22.49
N PRO A 236 16.84 3.95 -22.43
CA PRO A 236 17.72 4.18 -23.59
C PRO A 236 18.33 2.90 -24.14
N LEU A 237 18.66 1.92 -23.27
CA LEU A 237 19.16 0.61 -23.71
C LEU A 237 18.04 -0.18 -24.40
N GLN A 238 16.82 -0.11 -23.88
CA GLN A 238 15.64 -0.76 -24.48
C GLN A 238 15.30 -0.14 -25.85
N GLU A 239 15.33 1.19 -25.99
CA GLU A 239 15.16 1.89 -27.26
C GLU A 239 16.23 1.48 -28.27
N LYS A 240 17.50 1.42 -27.84
CA LYS A 240 18.60 0.95 -28.69
C LYS A 240 18.42 -0.50 -29.14
N CYS A 241 17.96 -1.39 -28.26
CA CYS A 241 17.63 -2.77 -28.62
C CYS A 241 16.48 -2.82 -29.65
N GLN A 242 15.42 -2.04 -29.48
CA GLN A 242 14.31 -1.96 -30.44
C GLN A 242 14.77 -1.43 -31.80
N GLU A 243 15.64 -0.42 -31.81
CA GLU A 243 16.21 0.11 -33.05
C GLU A 243 17.06 -0.96 -33.76
N LEU A 244 17.91 -1.68 -33.02
CA LEU A 244 18.68 -2.79 -33.56
C LEU A 244 17.77 -3.90 -34.11
N GLU A 245 16.70 -4.28 -33.41
CA GLU A 245 15.73 -5.26 -33.89
C GLU A 245 15.07 -4.83 -35.21
N LYS A 246 14.67 -3.55 -35.31
CA LYS A 246 14.12 -2.98 -36.55
C LYS A 246 15.12 -3.03 -37.70
N THR A 247 16.38 -2.68 -37.45
CA THR A 247 17.42 -2.76 -38.48
C THR A 247 17.69 -4.20 -38.92
N VAL A 248 17.67 -5.16 -37.99
CA VAL A 248 17.80 -6.59 -38.28
C VAL A 248 16.63 -7.09 -39.13
N ALA A 249 15.39 -6.69 -38.83
CA ALA A 249 14.22 -7.02 -39.63
C ALA A 249 14.34 -6.48 -41.07
N ASN A 250 14.68 -5.20 -41.21
CA ASN A 250 14.89 -4.56 -42.52
C ASN A 250 16.02 -5.25 -43.32
N LEU A 251 17.10 -5.65 -42.67
CA LEU A 251 18.19 -6.38 -43.34
C LEU A 251 17.75 -7.77 -43.79
N LYS A 252 16.94 -8.47 -42.99
CA LYS A 252 16.36 -9.76 -43.39
C LYS A 252 15.47 -9.64 -44.62
N GLU A 253 14.65 -8.60 -44.70
CA GLU A 253 13.83 -8.31 -45.89
C GLU A 253 14.70 -8.02 -47.12
N LYS A 254 15.74 -7.19 -46.97
CA LYS A 254 16.69 -6.93 -48.07
C LYS A 254 17.37 -8.20 -48.57
N ILE A 255 17.79 -9.08 -47.66
CA ILE A 255 18.36 -10.39 -48.02
C ILE A 255 17.33 -11.22 -48.78
N HIS A 256 16.08 -11.24 -48.35
CA HIS A 256 15.00 -11.96 -49.03
C HIS A 256 14.76 -11.44 -50.45
N HIS A 257 14.68 -10.12 -50.63
CA HIS A 257 14.54 -9.51 -51.96
C HIS A 257 15.73 -9.80 -52.89
N LEU A 258 16.95 -9.77 -52.34
CA LEU A 258 18.16 -10.12 -53.10
C LEU A 258 18.13 -11.60 -53.54
N ASP A 259 17.67 -12.51 -52.67
CA ASP A 259 17.53 -13.92 -52.99
C ASP A 259 16.50 -14.17 -54.11
N ASP A 260 15.38 -13.46 -54.09
CA ASP A 260 14.37 -13.52 -55.16
C ASP A 260 14.92 -12.99 -56.50
N MET A 261 15.67 -11.88 -56.47
CA MET A 261 16.35 -11.36 -57.66
C MET A 261 17.38 -12.35 -58.19
N LEU A 262 18.15 -12.98 -57.30
CA LEU A 262 19.12 -14.01 -57.68
C LEU A 262 18.44 -15.21 -58.31
N LYS A 263 17.34 -15.72 -57.73
CA LYS A 263 16.54 -16.82 -58.30
C LYS A 263 15.95 -16.46 -59.67
N SER A 264 15.48 -15.23 -59.85
CA SER A 264 14.98 -14.74 -61.15
C SER A 264 16.09 -14.69 -62.20
N GLN A 265 17.27 -14.16 -61.85
CA GLN A 265 18.44 -14.15 -62.72
C GLN A 265 18.89 -15.58 -63.08
N GLN A 266 18.96 -16.47 -62.09
CA GLN A 266 19.29 -17.88 -62.32
C GLN A 266 18.30 -18.55 -63.27
N ARG A 267 17.00 -18.30 -63.12
CA ARG A 267 15.97 -18.82 -64.04
C ARG A 267 16.17 -18.30 -65.47
N LYS A 268 16.48 -17.02 -65.63
CA LYS A 268 16.76 -16.41 -66.93
C LYS A 268 18.00 -17.04 -67.59
N VAL A 269 19.07 -17.26 -66.84
CA VAL A 269 20.28 -17.93 -67.35
C VAL A 269 19.97 -19.37 -67.78
N ARG A 270 19.17 -20.12 -67.00
CA ARG A 270 18.72 -21.47 -67.40
C ARG A 270 17.96 -21.44 -68.72
N GLN A 271 17.02 -20.51 -68.89
CA GLN A 271 16.28 -20.32 -70.15
C GLN A 271 17.21 -19.96 -71.32
N MET A 272 18.22 -19.11 -71.09
CA MET A 272 19.21 -18.78 -72.12
C MET A 272 20.04 -20.00 -72.53
N ILE A 273 20.46 -20.82 -71.55
CA ILE A 273 21.19 -22.07 -71.82
C ILE A 273 20.31 -23.02 -72.64
N GLU A 274 19.05 -23.19 -72.25
CA GLU A 274 18.08 -24.04 -72.96
C GLU A 274 17.84 -23.56 -74.40
N GLN A 275 17.67 -22.24 -74.60
CA GLN A 275 17.51 -21.66 -75.94
C GLN A 275 18.75 -21.91 -76.83
N VAL A 276 19.96 -21.75 -76.28
CA VAL A 276 21.21 -22.01 -77.01
C VAL A 276 21.36 -23.50 -77.33
N GLN A 277 21.00 -24.40 -76.41
CA GLN A 277 21.01 -25.84 -76.63
C GLN A 277 20.04 -26.24 -77.75
N ASN A 278 18.79 -25.74 -77.72
CA ASN A 278 17.80 -26.01 -78.77
C ASN A 278 18.27 -25.52 -80.15
N SER A 279 18.83 -24.32 -80.23
CA SER A 279 19.40 -23.79 -81.48
C SER A 279 20.58 -24.61 -81.98
N ARG A 280 21.39 -25.18 -81.07
CA ARG A 280 22.52 -26.04 -81.42
C ARG A 280 22.04 -27.35 -82.04
N THR A 281 21.04 -28.01 -81.43
CA THR A 281 20.46 -29.25 -81.96
C THR A 281 19.84 -29.02 -83.34
N ALA A 282 19.05 -27.94 -83.50
CA ALA A 282 18.46 -27.59 -84.80
C ALA A 282 19.53 -27.27 -85.87
N MET A 283 20.68 -26.73 -85.47
CA MET A 283 21.80 -26.50 -86.39
C MET A 283 22.44 -27.83 -86.80
N GLN A 284 22.65 -28.75 -85.86
CA GLN A 284 23.17 -30.09 -86.13
C GLN A 284 22.27 -30.88 -87.07
N GLU A 285 20.95 -30.82 -86.92
CA GLU A 285 19.99 -31.45 -87.84
C GLU A 285 20.13 -30.90 -89.27
N LYS A 286 20.28 -29.57 -89.41
CA LYS A 286 20.51 -28.95 -90.71
C LYS A 286 21.86 -29.33 -91.31
N ASP A 287 22.90 -29.43 -90.50
CA ASP A 287 24.22 -29.86 -90.96
C ASP A 287 24.19 -31.32 -91.47
N SER A 288 23.45 -32.21 -90.79
CA SER A 288 23.21 -33.58 -91.27
C SER A 288 22.48 -33.59 -92.62
N LEU A 289 21.42 -32.79 -92.79
CA LEU A 289 20.71 -32.69 -94.07
C LEU A 289 21.62 -32.13 -95.18
N ILE A 290 22.44 -31.13 -94.86
CA ILE A 290 23.42 -30.58 -95.81
C ILE A 290 24.39 -31.68 -96.23
N GLN A 291 24.84 -32.53 -95.31
CA GLN A 291 25.73 -33.65 -95.59
C GLN A 291 25.06 -34.70 -96.49
N GLU A 292 23.81 -35.10 -96.20
CA GLU A 292 23.03 -36.00 -97.06
C GLU A 292 22.85 -35.45 -98.47
N LEU A 293 22.55 -34.16 -98.61
CA LEU A 293 22.42 -33.50 -99.90
C LEU A 293 23.76 -33.46 -100.65
N ARG A 294 24.88 -33.23 -99.96
CA ARG A 294 26.22 -33.28 -100.56
C ARG A 294 26.53 -34.67 -101.10
N GLU A 295 26.20 -35.71 -100.36
CA GLU A 295 26.37 -37.10 -100.79
C GLU A 295 25.50 -37.39 -102.02
N LYS A 296 24.24 -36.94 -102.03
CA LYS A 296 23.37 -37.11 -103.19
C LYS A 296 23.89 -36.36 -104.42
N VAL A 297 24.41 -35.15 -104.26
CA VAL A 297 25.04 -34.39 -105.35
C VAL A 297 26.28 -35.12 -105.85
N SER A 298 27.14 -35.63 -104.96
CA SER A 298 28.32 -36.41 -105.35
C SER A 298 27.94 -37.68 -106.13
N TRP A 299 26.89 -38.38 -105.71
CA TRP A 299 26.38 -39.56 -106.42
C TRP A 299 25.86 -39.20 -107.82
N LEU A 300 25.04 -38.14 -107.93
CA LEU A 300 24.56 -37.63 -109.22
C LEU A 300 25.69 -37.12 -110.12
N GLN A 301 26.75 -36.55 -109.55
CA GLN A 301 27.93 -36.11 -110.29
C GLN A 301 28.70 -37.30 -110.86
N ALA A 302 28.88 -38.37 -110.08
CA ALA A 302 29.51 -39.59 -110.56
C ALA A 302 28.68 -40.29 -111.66
N GLU A 303 27.36 -40.36 -111.49
CA GLU A 303 26.46 -40.88 -112.52
C GLU A 303 26.50 -40.04 -113.80
N ASN A 304 26.49 -38.70 -113.69
CA ASN A 304 26.65 -37.82 -114.84
C ASN A 304 27.99 -38.03 -115.55
N LEU A 305 29.07 -38.22 -114.80
CA LEU A 305 30.38 -38.50 -115.37
C LEU A 305 30.38 -39.83 -116.13
N GLU A 306 29.81 -40.89 -115.56
CA GLU A 306 29.68 -42.20 -116.23
C GLU A 306 28.84 -42.09 -117.53
N LEU A 307 27.76 -41.31 -117.51
CA LEU A 307 26.95 -41.04 -118.71
C LEU A 307 27.73 -40.24 -119.77
N GLN A 308 28.53 -39.26 -119.35
CA GLN A 308 29.41 -38.50 -120.25
C GLN A 308 30.47 -39.40 -120.88
N ASP A 309 31.13 -40.26 -120.09
CA ASP A 309 32.13 -41.21 -120.58
C ASP A 309 31.52 -42.19 -121.60
N LYS A 310 30.29 -42.68 -121.35
CA LYS A 310 29.54 -43.50 -122.31
C LYS A 310 29.26 -42.73 -123.61
N LEU A 311 28.83 -41.48 -123.52
CA LEU A 311 28.55 -40.63 -124.68
C LEU A 311 29.82 -40.36 -125.50
N GLU A 312 30.95 -40.11 -124.85
CA GLU A 312 32.26 -39.94 -125.49
C GLU A 312 32.72 -41.22 -126.20
N HIS A 313 32.53 -42.40 -125.59
CA HIS A 313 32.79 -43.68 -126.23
C HIS A 313 31.92 -43.88 -127.49
N PHE A 314 30.61 -43.60 -127.41
CA PHE A 314 29.72 -43.67 -128.58
C PHE A 314 30.15 -42.73 -129.72
N LEU A 315 30.52 -41.49 -129.40
CA LEU A 315 31.06 -40.54 -130.37
C LEU A 315 32.38 -41.01 -130.98
N SER A 316 33.25 -41.65 -130.17
CA SER A 316 34.54 -42.19 -130.62
C SER A 316 34.39 -43.44 -131.51
N THR A 317 33.28 -44.19 -131.38
CA THR A 317 33.02 -45.41 -132.17
C THR A 317 32.27 -45.11 -133.49
N GLN A 318 31.82 -43.87 -133.72
CA GLN A 318 31.18 -43.42 -134.95
C GLN A 318 32.21 -42.84 -135.94
N PRO A 319 32.47 -43.47 -137.11
CA PRO A 319 33.39 -42.92 -138.08
C PRO A 319 32.69 -41.80 -138.88
N GLY A 320 32.92 -40.53 -138.50
CA GLY A 320 32.75 -39.43 -139.47
C GLY A 320 32.08 -38.13 -139.03
N HIS A 321 31.79 -37.86 -137.75
CA HIS A 321 31.20 -36.57 -137.37
C HIS A 321 31.97 -35.81 -136.28
N THR A 322 32.91 -34.99 -136.76
CA THR A 322 33.29 -33.73 -136.09
C THR A 322 32.11 -32.80 -136.14
N THR A 323 31.50 -32.48 -135.00
CA THR A 323 30.87 -31.17 -134.77
C THR A 323 31.02 -30.79 -133.30
N GLN A 324 31.36 -29.52 -133.12
CA GLN A 324 31.74 -28.83 -131.90
C GLN A 324 30.68 -28.94 -130.78
N LEU A 325 31.13 -29.01 -129.53
CA LEU A 325 30.31 -28.62 -128.36
C LEU A 325 30.97 -27.44 -127.62
N PRO A 326 30.23 -26.35 -127.33
CA PRO A 326 30.76 -25.21 -126.58
C PRO A 326 30.98 -25.58 -125.11
N ARG A 327 32.23 -25.51 -124.66
CA ARG A 327 32.58 -25.62 -123.24
C ARG A 327 32.21 -24.34 -122.50
N ALA A 328 30.93 -24.16 -122.17
CA ALA A 328 30.47 -23.18 -121.21
C ALA A 328 30.36 -23.82 -119.82
N TYR A 329 31.46 -23.91 -119.08
CA TYR A 329 31.36 -23.98 -117.62
C TYR A 329 31.21 -22.55 -117.10
N ALA A 330 29.97 -22.10 -117.01
CA ALA A 330 29.65 -20.91 -116.24
C ALA A 330 30.05 -21.18 -114.78
N LYS A 331 30.94 -20.34 -114.25
CA LYS A 331 31.25 -20.31 -112.81
C LYS A 331 29.93 -20.11 -112.05
N PRO A 332 29.60 -20.92 -111.03
CA PRO A 332 28.49 -20.57 -110.16
C PRO A 332 28.89 -19.31 -109.39
N ASN A 333 28.15 -18.22 -109.60
CA ASN A 333 28.20 -17.03 -108.78
C ASN A 333 28.00 -17.45 -107.31
N GLN A 334 28.96 -17.12 -106.45
CA GLN A 334 28.74 -17.16 -105.00
C GLN A 334 27.55 -16.25 -104.67
N PRO A 335 26.46 -16.76 -104.07
CA PRO A 335 25.49 -15.87 -103.47
C PRO A 335 26.16 -15.21 -102.26
N ASN A 336 26.30 -13.90 -102.36
CA ASN A 336 26.83 -13.03 -101.32
C ASN A 336 25.81 -12.99 -100.18
N PHE A 337 25.90 -13.93 -99.23
CA PHE A 337 25.10 -13.92 -98.01
C PHE A 337 25.57 -12.74 -97.14
N LYS A 338 25.06 -11.54 -97.43
CA LYS A 338 25.06 -10.45 -96.46
C LYS A 338 24.19 -10.91 -95.29
N ARG A 339 24.86 -11.28 -94.19
CA ARG A 339 24.25 -11.58 -92.91
C ARG A 339 23.52 -10.32 -92.44
N VAL A 340 22.22 -10.22 -92.70
CA VAL A 340 21.38 -9.24 -92.02
C VAL A 340 21.26 -9.72 -90.58
N TYR A 341 22.04 -9.09 -89.70
CA TYR A 341 21.83 -9.21 -88.26
C TYR A 341 20.53 -8.48 -87.95
N ILE A 342 19.42 -9.22 -87.86
CA ILE A 342 18.20 -8.71 -87.22
C ILE A 342 18.42 -8.90 -85.72
N PRO A 343 18.52 -7.82 -84.91
CA PRO A 343 18.55 -7.98 -83.47
C PRO A 343 17.17 -8.50 -83.02
N ALA A 344 17.12 -9.68 -82.42
CA ALA A 344 15.94 -10.14 -81.71
C ALA A 344 15.79 -9.29 -80.43
N GLY A 345 14.95 -8.25 -80.48
CA GLY A 345 14.76 -7.38 -79.34
C GLY A 345 13.87 -6.15 -79.55
N SER A 346 12.79 -6.21 -80.32
CA SER A 346 11.73 -5.18 -80.27
C SER A 346 10.52 -5.69 -79.48
N GLY A 347 10.69 -5.76 -78.17
CA GLY A 347 9.62 -6.04 -77.21
C GLY A 347 9.78 -5.12 -76.01
N ARG A 348 9.57 -3.81 -76.21
CA ARG A 348 9.33 -2.89 -75.08
C ARG A 348 7.82 -2.88 -74.81
N PRO A 349 7.34 -3.35 -73.66
CA PRO A 349 6.10 -2.81 -73.10
C PRO A 349 6.44 -1.50 -72.37
N GLN A 350 5.62 -0.48 -72.60
CA GLN A 350 5.70 0.83 -71.95
C GLN A 350 5.51 0.71 -70.42
N PRO A 351 6.02 1.66 -69.61
CA PRO A 351 5.76 1.65 -68.17
C PRO A 351 4.30 2.02 -67.88
N LEU A 352 3.57 1.11 -67.24
CA LEU A 352 2.29 1.39 -66.58
C LEU A 352 2.60 1.73 -65.12
N ILE A 353 2.54 3.02 -64.78
CA ILE A 353 2.53 3.48 -63.39
C ILE A 353 1.09 3.35 -62.90
N LYS A 354 0.83 2.44 -61.96
CA LYS A 354 -0.35 2.50 -61.11
C LYS A 354 0.08 3.13 -59.78
N LEU A 355 -0.36 4.36 -59.55
CA LEU A 355 -0.38 4.94 -58.22
C LEU A 355 -1.39 4.12 -57.39
N VAL A 356 -0.91 3.55 -56.30
CA VAL A 356 -1.75 3.01 -55.23
C VAL A 356 -1.52 3.93 -54.04
N GLU A 357 -2.59 4.59 -53.61
CA GLU A 357 -2.62 5.35 -52.36
C GLU A 357 -2.43 4.42 -51.17
N THR A 358 -1.49 4.78 -50.30
CA THR A 358 -1.50 4.47 -48.86
C THR A 358 -0.89 5.62 -48.10
#